data_AF-A0A2E4QPH9-F1
#
_entry.id   AF-A0A2E4QPH9-F1
#
_cell.length_a   1.000
_cell.length_b   1.000
_cell.length_c   1.000
_cell.angle_alpha   90.00
_cell.angle_beta   90.00
_cell.angle_gamma   90.00
#
_symmetry.space_group_name_H-M   'P 1'
#
loop_
_entity.id
_entity.type
_entity.pdbx_description
1 polymer ?
#
loop_
_entity_poly.entity_id
_entity_poly.type
_entity_poly.pdbx_seq_one_letter_code
_entity_poly.pdbx_strand_id
1 'polypeptide(L)'
;MLSRSGARVRVLDKISGRADDIEIIVGETQSHRNLDLTVRACYQTPPEELPPESVAYVEVISNKINPETGTAAEDDPRLFGGWMFASSPGLNAMEHAIYDVWVINCMASEPVSE
;
A
#
# COMPACT_ATOMS: atom_id res chain seq x y z
N MET A 1 10.85 8.51 -15.85
CA MET A 1 9.71 8.14 -14.98
C MET A 1 8.85 9.37 -14.73
N LEU A 2 7.53 9.22 -14.82
CA LEU A 2 6.53 10.24 -14.56
C LEU A 2 6.06 10.12 -13.11
N SER A 3 6.08 11.23 -12.36
CA SER A 3 5.49 11.27 -11.02
C SER A 3 3.96 11.27 -11.13
N ARG A 4 3.32 10.48 -10.28
CA ARG A 4 1.86 10.33 -10.21
C ARG A 4 1.40 10.72 -8.81
N SER A 5 0.19 11.26 -8.72
CA SER A 5 -0.38 11.80 -7.48
C SER A 5 -1.11 10.77 -6.63
N GLY A 6 -1.29 9.53 -7.09
CA GLY A 6 -1.83 8.45 -6.28
C GLY A 6 -1.29 7.09 -6.67
N ALA A 7 -1.58 6.10 -5.82
CA ALA A 7 -1.31 4.70 -6.08
C ALA A 7 -2.53 3.85 -5.71
N ARG A 8 -2.77 2.79 -6.48
CA ARG A 8 -3.67 1.70 -6.07
C ARG A 8 -2.83 0.61 -5.41
N VAL A 9 -3.20 0.28 -4.18
CA VAL A 9 -2.53 -0.71 -3.33
C VAL A 9 -3.53 -1.83 -3.04
N ARG A 10 -3.11 -3.08 -3.15
CA ARG A 10 -3.92 -4.25 -2.78
C ARG A 10 -3.51 -4.73 -1.39
N VAL A 11 -4.51 -5.07 -0.59
CA VAL A 11 -4.35 -5.71 0.72
C VAL A 11 -5.04 -7.07 0.67
N LEU A 12 -4.28 -8.15 0.86
CA LEU A 12 -4.81 -9.50 1.00
C LEU A 12 -4.78 -9.93 2.45
N ASP A 13 -5.95 -10.29 2.99
CA ASP A 13 -6.07 -10.99 4.27
C ASP A 13 -5.89 -12.50 4.02
N LYS A 14 -4.77 -13.06 4.45
CA LYS A 14 -4.41 -14.49 4.26
C LYS A 14 -5.31 -15.45 5.03
N ILE A 15 -5.98 -14.97 6.08
CA ILE A 15 -6.85 -15.79 6.93
C ILE A 15 -8.20 -15.97 6.27
N SER A 16 -8.78 -14.87 5.76
CA SER A 16 -10.07 -14.90 5.07
C SER A 16 -9.98 -15.14 3.56
N GLY A 17 -8.79 -14.98 2.97
CA GLY A 17 -8.56 -15.04 1.53
C GLY A 17 -9.12 -13.83 0.77
N ARG A 18 -9.55 -12.77 1.45
CA ARG A 18 -10.15 -11.58 0.84
C ARG A 18 -9.09 -10.56 0.46
N ALA A 19 -9.12 -10.11 -0.80
CA ALA A 19 -8.32 -9.00 -1.29
C ALA A 19 -9.18 -7.74 -1.45
N ASP A 20 -8.71 -6.62 -0.92
CA ASP A 20 -9.33 -5.30 -1.06
C ASP A 20 -8.34 -4.35 -1.78
N ASP A 21 -8.83 -3.56 -2.73
CA ASP A 21 -8.05 -2.55 -3.45
C ASP A 21 -8.32 -1.17 -2.85
N ILE A 22 -7.26 -0.45 -2.53
CA ILE A 22 -7.31 0.83 -1.84
C ILE A 22 -6.57 1.85 -2.69
N GLU A 23 -7.23 2.97 -2.93
CA GLU A 23 -6.66 4.12 -3.63
C GLU A 23 -6.14 5.11 -2.60
N ILE A 24 -4.86 5.48 -2.73
CA ILE A 24 -4.19 6.35 -1.76
C ILE A 24 -3.50 7.46 -2.53
N ILE A 25 -3.81 8.70 -2.16
CA ILE A 25 -3.13 9.89 -2.70
C ILE A 25 -1.73 9.97 -2.08
N VAL A 26 -0.75 10.36 -2.89
CA VAL A 26 0.63 10.53 -2.44
C VAL A 26 0.69 11.59 -1.34
N GLY A 27 1.23 11.21 -0.19
CA GLY A 27 1.31 12.02 1.03
C GLY A 27 0.17 11.78 2.02
N GLU A 28 -0.88 11.06 1.62
CA GLU A 28 -2.00 10.72 2.50
C GLU A 28 -1.83 9.32 3.12
N THR A 29 -2.51 9.15 4.25
CA THR A 29 -2.61 7.88 4.97
C THR A 29 -4.05 7.40 4.91
N GLN A 30 -4.24 6.19 4.41
CA GLN A 30 -5.54 5.52 4.40
C GLN A 30 -5.54 4.37 5.40
N SER A 31 -6.45 4.42 6.37
CA SER A 31 -6.66 3.31 7.29
C SER A 31 -7.55 2.25 6.66
N HIS A 32 -7.14 1.00 6.76
CA HIS A 32 -7.91 -0.18 6.36
C HIS A 32 -7.77 -1.28 7.41
N ARG A 33 -8.89 -1.60 8.07
CA ARG A 33 -8.94 -2.57 9.18
C ARG A 33 -7.93 -2.19 10.28
N ASN A 34 -6.93 -3.05 10.48
CA ASN A 34 -5.90 -2.88 11.50
C ASN A 34 -4.59 -2.30 10.93
N LEU A 35 -4.65 -1.69 9.73
CA LEU A 35 -3.49 -1.18 9.00
C LEU A 35 -3.70 0.29 8.63
N ASP A 36 -2.65 1.08 8.76
CA ASP A 36 -2.51 2.41 8.18
C ASP A 36 -1.50 2.33 7.04
N LEU A 37 -1.95 2.70 5.84
CA LEU A 37 -1.17 2.65 4.61
C LEU A 37 -0.86 4.07 4.17
N THR A 38 0.42 4.38 3.98
CA THR A 38 0.87 5.70 3.50
C THR A 38 1.68 5.55 2.24
N VAL A 39 1.30 6.25 1.18
CA VAL A 39 2.07 6.30 -0.07
C VAL A 39 2.90 7.57 -0.08
N ARG A 40 4.23 7.45 -0.04
CA ARG A 40 5.13 8.61 -0.02
C ARG A 40 5.51 9.11 -1.41
N ALA A 41 5.54 8.23 -2.39
CA ALA A 41 5.85 8.56 -3.77
C ALA A 41 5.28 7.49 -4.71
N CYS A 42 4.86 7.88 -5.90
CA CYS A 42 4.50 6.96 -6.98
C CYS A 42 5.08 7.44 -8.31
N TYR A 43 5.77 6.53 -9.00
CA TYR A 43 6.39 6.77 -10.29
C TYR A 43 5.96 5.72 -11.30
N GLN A 44 5.70 6.16 -12.53
CA GLN A 44 5.34 5.28 -13.63
C GLN A 44 6.30 5.50 -14.81
N THR A 45 6.69 4.45 -15.52
CA THR A 45 7.43 4.62 -16.79
C THR A 45 6.51 5.26 -17.85
N PRO A 46 7.08 5.95 -18.85
CA PRO A 46 6.30 6.46 -19.97
C PRO A 46 5.53 5.34 -20.67
N PRO A 47 4.33 5.61 -21.21
CA PRO A 47 3.50 4.58 -21.86
C PRO A 47 4.13 4.00 -23.15
N GLU A 48 5.15 4.66 -23.69
CA GLU A 48 5.94 4.18 -24.84
C GLU A 48 6.83 2.98 -24.48
N GLU A 49 7.18 2.83 -23.20
CA GLU A 49 7.88 1.67 -22.66
C GLU A 49 6.85 0.60 -22.23
N LEU A 50 6.79 -0.52 -22.95
CA LEU A 50 5.84 -1.60 -22.71
C LEU A 50 6.53 -2.85 -22.11
N PRO A 51 6.00 -3.43 -21.01
CA PRO A 51 4.87 -2.94 -20.20
C PRO A 51 5.27 -1.73 -19.33
N PRO A 52 4.33 -0.81 -19.02
CA PRO A 52 4.62 0.29 -18.12
C PRO A 52 4.84 -0.23 -16.70
N GLU A 53 5.96 0.15 -16.10
CA GLU A 53 6.28 -0.17 -14.71
C GLU A 53 5.73 0.91 -13.79
N SER A 54 5.11 0.50 -12.68
CA SER A 54 4.72 1.41 -11.60
C SER A 54 5.49 1.05 -10.34
N VAL A 55 6.16 2.03 -9.76
CA VAL A 55 6.95 1.87 -8.53
C VAL A 55 6.45 2.88 -7.51
N ALA A 56 6.09 2.42 -6.31
CA ALA A 56 5.66 3.32 -5.25
C ALA A 56 6.39 3.03 -3.94
N TYR A 57 6.68 4.07 -3.17
CA TYR A 57 7.17 3.93 -1.81
C TYR A 57 5.97 3.88 -0.87
N VAL A 58 5.82 2.76 -0.18
CA VAL A 58 4.68 2.50 0.71
C VAL A 58 5.22 2.26 2.12
N GLU A 59 4.59 2.91 3.08
CA GLU A 59 4.76 2.62 4.51
C GLU A 59 3.49 1.95 5.01
N VAL A 60 3.66 0.88 5.78
CA VAL A 60 2.54 0.17 6.40
C VAL A 60 2.77 0.07 7.90
N ILE A 61 1.79 0.54 8.65
CA ILE A 61 1.81 0.56 10.10
C ILE A 61 0.58 -0.20 10.60
N SER A 62 0.75 -1.08 11.57
CA SER A 62 -0.33 -1.71 12.31
C SER A 62 -0.92 -0.71 13.28
N ASN A 63 -2.23 -0.47 13.18
CA ASN A 63 -2.97 0.35 14.14
C ASN A 63 -3.79 -0.52 15.11
N LYS A 64 -3.46 -1.81 15.21
CA LYS A 64 -4.12 -2.76 16.11
C LYS A 64 -3.94 -2.30 17.56
N ILE A 65 -5.05 -2.15 18.27
CA ILE A 65 -5.07 -1.78 19.69
C ILE A 65 -5.38 -3.00 20.55
N ASN A 66 -4.71 -3.13 21.68
CA ASN A 66 -5.06 -4.11 22.71
C ASN A 66 -6.30 -3.59 23.48
N PRO A 67 -7.43 -4.33 23.46
CA PRO A 67 -8.66 -3.87 24.09
C PRO A 67 -8.60 -3.82 25.63
N GLU A 68 -7.67 -4.54 26.26
CA GLU A 68 -7.52 -4.56 27.72
C GLU A 68 -6.69 -3.37 28.23
N THR A 69 -5.64 -2.99 27.49
CA THR A 69 -4.71 -1.92 27.90
C THR A 69 -4.96 -0.59 27.20
N GLY A 70 -5.70 -0.58 26.09
CA GLY A 70 -5.92 0.60 25.25
C GLY A 70 -4.67 1.09 24.51
N THR A 71 -3.59 0.30 24.51
CA THR A 71 -2.31 0.63 23.85
C THR A 71 -2.17 -0.11 22.53
N ALA A 72 -1.14 0.21 21.74
CA ALA A 72 -0.77 -0.60 20.58
C ALA A 72 -0.62 -2.08 20.99
N ALA A 73 -1.15 -2.97 20.15
CA ALA A 73 -1.12 -4.42 20.38
C ALA A 73 0.25 -5.04 20.07
N GLU A 74 1.12 -4.30 19.38
CA GLU A 74 2.45 -4.74 18.94
C GLU A 74 3.49 -3.75 19.45
N ASP A 75 4.67 -4.26 19.83
CA ASP A 75 5.77 -3.44 20.37
C ASP A 75 6.37 -2.51 19.31
N ASP A 76 6.45 -2.96 18.05
CA ASP A 76 6.74 -2.12 16.88
C ASP A 76 5.58 -2.21 15.88
N PRO A 77 4.77 -1.15 15.74
CA PRO A 77 3.66 -1.17 14.81
C PRO A 77 4.12 -1.02 13.35
N ARG A 78 5.39 -0.71 13.06
CA ARG A 78 5.86 -0.56 11.67
C ARG A 78 6.04 -1.92 11.02
N LEU A 79 5.12 -2.28 10.14
CA LEU A 79 5.15 -3.56 9.41
C LEU A 79 6.02 -3.49 8.16
N PHE A 80 6.08 -2.34 7.47
CA PHE A 80 6.86 -2.19 6.26
C PHE A 80 7.15 -0.72 5.92
N GLY A 81 8.26 -0.48 5.22
CA GLY A 81 8.60 0.82 4.64
C GLY A 81 9.61 0.66 3.50
N GLY A 82 9.14 0.74 2.26
CA GLY A 82 9.99 0.42 1.11
C GLY A 82 9.35 0.67 -0.25
N TRP A 83 10.16 0.48 -1.29
CA TRP A 83 9.72 0.57 -2.68
C TRP A 83 9.10 -0.74 -3.15
N MET A 84 7.87 -0.67 -3.64
CA MET A 84 7.15 -1.78 -4.25
C MET A 84 7.10 -1.60 -5.77
N PHE A 85 7.23 -2.71 -6.51
CA PHE A 85 7.18 -2.77 -7.97
C PHE A 85 5.90 -3.48 -8.40
N ALA A 86 5.08 -2.82 -9.21
CA ALA A 86 3.79 -3.35 -9.65
C ALA A 86 3.92 -4.61 -10.50
N SER A 87 4.93 -4.69 -11.37
CA SER A 87 5.13 -5.90 -12.20
C SER A 87 5.70 -7.08 -11.42
N SER A 88 6.37 -6.80 -10.32
CA SER A 88 7.10 -7.79 -9.54
C SER A 88 6.83 -7.63 -8.03
N PRO A 89 5.58 -7.85 -7.56
CA PRO A 89 5.23 -7.67 -6.16
C PRO A 89 6.12 -8.48 -5.21
N GLY A 90 6.48 -9.71 -5.59
CA GLY A 90 7.31 -10.59 -4.76
C GLY A 90 8.76 -10.13 -4.54
N LEU A 91 9.23 -9.05 -5.19
CA LEU A 91 10.57 -8.51 -4.94
C LEU A 91 10.65 -7.68 -3.66
N ASN A 92 9.59 -6.95 -3.32
CA ASN A 92 9.56 -6.04 -2.17
C ASN A 92 8.12 -5.80 -1.68
N ALA A 93 7.29 -6.83 -1.63
CA ALA A 93 5.98 -6.75 -0.99
C ALA A 93 6.14 -6.73 0.54
N MET A 94 5.15 -6.20 1.24
CA MET A 94 5.03 -6.42 2.67
C MET A 94 4.48 -7.83 2.88
N GLU A 95 5.33 -8.71 3.40
CA GLU A 95 4.93 -10.06 3.79
C GLU A 95 4.74 -10.09 5.31
N HIS A 96 3.48 -10.15 5.74
CA HIS A 96 3.12 -10.35 7.15
C HIS A 96 2.40 -11.70 7.33
N ALA A 97 2.32 -12.20 8.56
CA ALA A 97 1.67 -13.48 8.86
C ALA A 97 0.17 -13.50 8.50
N ILE A 98 -0.47 -12.33 8.53
CA ILE A 98 -1.92 -12.15 8.30
C ILE A 98 -2.23 -11.39 7.01
N TYR A 99 -1.40 -10.40 6.66
CA TYR A 99 -1.66 -9.51 5.53
C TYR A 99 -0.52 -9.57 4.51
N ASP A 100 -0.85 -9.50 3.23
CA ASP A 100 0.08 -9.12 2.18
C ASP A 100 -0.35 -7.79 1.59
N VAL A 101 0.61 -6.88 1.38
CA VAL A 101 0.35 -5.58 0.77
C VAL A 101 1.31 -5.35 -0.39
N TRP A 102 0.76 -4.96 -1.54
CA TRP A 102 1.55 -4.61 -2.72
C TRP A 102 0.88 -3.54 -3.58
N VAL A 103 1.69 -2.82 -4.35
CA VAL A 103 1.23 -1.82 -5.32
C VAL A 103 0.72 -2.51 -6.58
N ILE A 104 -0.43 -2.07 -7.10
CA ILE A 104 -0.96 -2.53 -8.40
C ILE A 104 -0.53 -1.59 -9.51
N ASN A 105 -0.72 -0.28 -9.33
CA ASN A 105 -0.36 0.73 -10.32
C ASN A 105 -0.33 2.13 -9.69
N CYS A 106 0.39 3.04 -10.33
CA CYS A 106 0.24 4.46 -10.06
C CYS A 106 -1.00 5.01 -10.79
N MET A 107 -1.60 6.06 -10.21
CA MET A 107 -2.80 6.71 -10.73
C MET A 107 -2.57 8.22 -10.81
N ALA A 108 -3.11 8.85 -11.86
CA ALA A 108 -3.33 10.28 -11.80
C ALA A 108 -4.58 10.50 -10.96
N SER A 109 -4.48 11.33 -9.92
CA SER A 109 -5.62 11.70 -9.08
C SER A 109 -6.68 12.38 -9.93
N GLU A 110 -7.72 11.66 -10.32
CA GLU A 110 -9.04 12.24 -10.47
C GLU A 110 -9.85 11.75 -9.28
N PRO A 111 -10.35 12.65 -8.41
CA PRO A 111 -11.17 12.23 -7.28
C PRO A 111 -12.47 11.64 -7.86
N VAL A 112 -12.64 10.33 -7.76
CA VAL A 112 -13.94 9.70 -8.03
C VAL A 112 -14.88 10.14 -6.91
N SER A 113 -15.65 11.17 -7.21
CA SER A 113 -16.78 11.60 -6.41
C SER A 113 -17.97 10.77 -6.88
N GLU A 114 -18.51 9.89 -6.03
CA GLU A 114 -19.83 9.30 -6.24
C GLU A 114 -20.58 9.18 -4.90
#